data_AF-A0A384JCZ7-F1
#
_entry.id   AF-A0A384JCZ7-F1
#
_cell.length_a   1.000
_cell.length_b   1.000
_cell.length_c   1.000
_cell.angle_alpha   90.00
_cell.angle_beta   90.00
_cell.angle_gamma   90.00
#
_symmetry.space_group_name_H-M   'P 1'
#
loop_
_entity.id
_entity.type
_entity.pdbx_description
1 polymer ?
#
loop_
_entity_poly.entity_id
_entity_poly.type
_entity_poly.pdbx_seq_one_letter_code
_entity_poly.pdbx_strand_id
1 'polypeptide(L)'
;MDNNQRIHKCTTLDCKVPGFRKLSDLRRHQHSHEAPRFFCPVRTCKAHTRGFKRKDNLTEHQKRAHEANARASMVASHDSKLSARAEPMEDEEMGNESPPLALMAIKDGFDSSLSPKEFLLAKLAELRASRKKWIEQKDEEIRAVEKTLFLINR
;
A
#
# COMPACT_ATOMS: atom_id res chain seq x y z
N MET A 1 -44.18 -6.68 23.96
CA MET A 1 -43.46 -7.23 22.79
C MET A 1 -42.12 -6.52 22.69
N ASP A 2 -41.06 -7.12 23.24
CA ASP A 2 -39.73 -6.50 23.35
C ASP A 2 -39.02 -6.40 21.99
N ASN A 3 -39.23 -5.28 21.29
CA ASN A 3 -38.57 -4.93 20.02
C ASN A 3 -37.07 -4.57 20.18
N ASN A 4 -36.42 -5.15 21.20
CA ASN A 4 -35.06 -4.83 21.63
C ASN A 4 -34.08 -5.99 21.40
N GLN A 5 -34.45 -7.02 20.65
CA GLN A 5 -33.53 -8.10 20.28
C GLN A 5 -32.67 -7.69 19.08
N ARG A 6 -31.35 -7.76 19.26
CA ARG A 6 -30.35 -7.53 18.20
C ARG A 6 -30.10 -8.84 17.45
N ILE A 7 -31.12 -9.31 16.74
CA ILE A 7 -31.10 -10.62 16.04
C ILE A 7 -30.21 -10.61 14.79
N HIS A 8 -29.99 -9.45 14.17
CA HIS A 8 -29.26 -9.35 12.92
C HIS A 8 -27.76 -9.15 13.17
N LYS A 9 -26.96 -10.21 13.08
CA LYS A 9 -25.51 -10.17 13.33
C LYS A 9 -24.72 -10.07 12.02
N CYS A 10 -23.55 -9.44 12.07
CA CYS A 10 -22.63 -9.43 10.95
C CYS A 10 -21.84 -10.74 10.90
N THR A 11 -21.68 -11.31 9.70
CA THR A 11 -20.99 -12.59 9.45
C THR A 11 -19.54 -12.42 9.00
N THR A 12 -19.05 -11.19 8.85
CA THR A 12 -17.67 -10.91 8.43
C THR A 12 -16.69 -11.33 9.52
N LEU A 13 -15.66 -12.10 9.14
CA LEU A 13 -14.56 -12.51 10.00
C LEU A 13 -13.94 -11.25 10.65
N ASP A 14 -13.68 -11.28 11.95
CA ASP A 14 -13.17 -10.16 12.78
C ASP A 14 -14.13 -8.98 13.04
N CYS A 15 -15.42 -9.06 12.65
CA CYS A 15 -16.39 -8.03 12.99
C CYS A 15 -16.90 -8.15 14.44
N LYS A 16 -16.48 -7.23 15.33
CA LYS A 16 -16.84 -7.22 16.76
C LYS A 16 -18.16 -6.53 17.11
N VAL A 17 -19.03 -6.24 16.13
CA VAL A 17 -20.28 -5.51 16.38
C VAL A 17 -21.33 -6.46 16.96
N PRO A 18 -21.96 -6.15 18.12
CA PRO A 18 -22.84 -7.07 18.85
C PRO A 18 -24.21 -7.38 18.19
N GLY A 19 -24.43 -6.94 16.95
CA GLY A 19 -25.67 -7.15 16.19
C GLY A 19 -26.61 -5.93 16.16
N PHE A 20 -27.59 -5.99 15.28
CA PHE A 20 -28.50 -4.92 14.92
C PHE A 20 -29.96 -5.33 15.18
N ARG A 21 -30.81 -4.34 15.50
CA ARG A 21 -32.26 -4.54 15.68
C ARG A 21 -33.00 -4.64 14.36
N LYS A 22 -32.55 -3.88 13.35
CA LYS A 22 -33.17 -3.83 12.03
C LYS A 22 -32.22 -4.41 10.98
N LEU A 23 -32.80 -5.10 10.00
CA LEU A 23 -32.06 -5.61 8.85
C LEU A 23 -31.44 -4.46 8.01
N SER A 24 -32.09 -3.30 7.95
CA SER A 24 -31.56 -2.12 7.25
C SER A 24 -30.26 -1.60 7.87
N ASP A 25 -30.13 -1.64 9.20
CA ASP A 25 -28.92 -1.24 9.90
C ASP A 25 -27.78 -2.24 9.65
N LEU A 26 -28.07 -3.55 9.63
CA LEU A 26 -27.10 -4.58 9.23
C LEU A 26 -26.64 -4.37 7.78
N ARG A 27 -27.57 -4.13 6.84
CA ARG A 27 -27.23 -3.92 5.42
C ARG A 27 -26.31 -2.71 5.25
N ARG A 28 -26.63 -1.57 5.88
CA ARG A 28 -25.77 -0.38 5.87
C ARG A 28 -24.40 -0.66 6.50
N HIS A 29 -24.36 -1.46 7.55
CA HIS A 29 -23.10 -1.89 8.16
C HIS A 29 -22.28 -2.79 7.22
N GLN A 30 -22.90 -3.71 6.49
CA GLN A 30 -22.21 -4.60 5.55
C GLN A 30 -21.51 -3.83 4.43
N HIS A 31 -22.10 -2.73 3.93
CA HIS A 31 -21.44 -1.84 2.96
C HIS A 31 -20.13 -1.24 3.50
N SER A 32 -19.94 -1.18 4.82
CA SER A 32 -18.70 -0.70 5.42
C SER A 32 -17.56 -1.73 5.41
N HIS A 33 -17.87 -2.99 5.06
CA HIS A 33 -16.91 -4.06 4.77
C HIS A 33 -16.53 -4.09 3.29
N GLU A 34 -17.47 -3.74 2.40
CA GLU A 34 -17.23 -3.67 0.95
C GLU A 34 -16.39 -2.45 0.55
N ALA A 35 -16.44 -1.36 1.33
CA ALA A 35 -15.64 -0.18 1.08
C ALA A 35 -14.15 -0.46 1.35
N PRO A 36 -13.25 -0.30 0.35
CA PRO A 36 -11.81 -0.49 0.56
C PRO A 36 -11.32 0.49 1.62
N ARG A 37 -10.82 -0.06 2.73
CA ARG A 37 -10.22 0.72 3.81
C ARG A 37 -8.75 0.96 3.51
N PHE A 38 -8.32 2.19 3.74
CA PHE A 38 -6.92 2.60 3.62
C PHE A 38 -6.26 2.45 4.98
N PHE A 39 -5.33 1.52 5.12
CA PHE A 39 -4.67 1.24 6.40
C PHE A 39 -3.35 1.98 6.54
N CYS A 40 -3.00 2.35 7.76
CA CYS A 40 -1.68 2.91 8.04
C CYS A 40 -0.61 1.79 7.92
N PRO A 41 0.52 2.00 7.22
CA PRO A 41 1.57 0.99 7.10
C PRO A 41 2.35 0.76 8.40
N VAL A 42 2.25 1.66 9.37
CA VAL A 42 2.95 1.56 10.66
C VAL A 42 2.22 0.57 11.57
N ARG A 43 2.80 -0.62 11.79
CA ARG A 43 2.16 -1.72 12.57
C ARG A 43 1.83 -1.36 14.01
N THR A 44 2.58 -0.43 14.61
CA THR A 44 2.33 0.07 15.97
C THR A 44 1.23 1.15 16.03
N CYS A 45 0.76 1.62 14.87
CA CYS A 45 -0.29 2.62 14.80
C CYS A 45 -1.67 1.98 14.92
N LYS A 46 -2.55 2.56 15.75
CA LYS A 46 -3.96 2.12 15.89
C LYS A 46 -4.73 2.16 14.56
N ALA A 47 -4.31 3.01 13.62
CA ALA A 47 -4.91 3.09 12.30
C ALA A 47 -4.50 1.95 11.34
N HIS A 48 -3.50 1.13 11.71
CA HIS A 48 -3.11 -0.07 10.98
C HIS A 48 -4.23 -1.13 10.96
N THR A 49 -4.99 -1.24 12.05
CA THR A 49 -6.09 -2.21 12.17
C THR A 49 -7.46 -1.60 11.91
N ARG A 50 -7.65 -0.31 12.25
CA ARG A 50 -8.94 0.37 12.09
C ARG A 50 -9.20 0.83 10.65
N GLY A 51 -8.15 1.30 9.97
CA GLY A 51 -8.21 1.86 8.62
C GLY A 51 -9.05 3.14 8.49
N PHE A 52 -8.94 3.78 7.33
CA PHE A 52 -9.68 4.98 6.95
C PHE A 52 -10.63 4.67 5.80
N LYS A 53 -11.76 5.38 5.75
CA LYS A 53 -12.74 5.26 4.64
C LYS A 53 -12.30 5.98 3.35
N ARG A 54 -11.39 6.94 3.48
CA ARG A 54 -10.88 7.78 2.39
C ARG A 54 -9.36 7.80 2.43
N LYS A 55 -8.75 7.89 1.24
CA LYS A 55 -7.30 8.02 1.09
C LYS A 55 -6.77 9.31 1.71
N ASP A 56 -7.48 10.42 1.55
CA ASP A 56 -7.07 11.74 2.08
C ASP A 56 -6.88 11.71 3.60
N ASN A 57 -7.78 11.01 4.31
CA ASN A 57 -7.69 10.86 5.77
C ASN A 57 -6.50 10.00 6.18
N LEU A 58 -6.12 8.99 5.37
CA LEU A 58 -4.88 8.24 5.61
C LEU A 58 -3.65 9.13 5.41
N THR A 59 -3.63 9.93 4.34
CA THR A 59 -2.53 10.86 4.06
C THR A 59 -2.39 11.87 5.19
N GLU A 60 -3.46 12.55 5.58
CA GLU A 60 -3.44 13.52 6.69
C GLU A 60 -3.03 12.87 8.01
N HIS A 61 -3.48 11.65 8.26
CA HIS A 61 -3.04 10.88 9.42
C HIS A 61 -1.53 10.59 9.39
N GLN A 62 -0.99 10.15 8.25
CA GLN A 62 0.44 9.92 8.10
C GLN A 62 1.23 11.21 8.37
N LYS A 63 0.74 12.34 7.84
CA LYS A 63 1.31 13.66 8.10
C LYS A 63 1.34 13.99 9.60
N ARG A 64 0.19 13.95 10.27
CA ARG A 64 0.09 14.36 11.67
C ARG A 64 0.72 13.37 12.66
N ALA A 65 0.65 12.07 12.39
CA ALA A 65 1.04 11.03 13.34
C ALA A 65 2.46 10.49 13.11
N HIS A 66 3.00 10.62 11.90
CA HIS A 66 4.27 9.99 11.51
C HIS A 66 5.26 10.94 10.81
N GLU A 67 4.85 12.15 10.40
CA GLU A 67 5.68 13.09 9.65
C GLU A 67 6.49 14.06 10.53
N ALA A 68 6.88 13.62 11.73
CA ALA A 68 8.07 14.15 12.38
C ALA A 68 9.37 13.55 11.77
N ASN A 69 9.28 12.48 10.94
CA ASN A 69 10.45 11.87 10.30
C ASN A 69 10.18 11.18 8.93
N ALA A 70 9.09 11.51 8.22
CA ALA A 70 8.63 10.74 7.06
C ALA A 70 8.98 11.36 5.69
N ARG A 71 10.21 11.87 5.50
CA ARG A 71 10.73 12.23 4.17
C ARG A 71 11.12 10.98 3.36
N ALA A 72 10.24 10.01 3.26
CA ALA A 72 10.52 8.77 2.53
C ALA A 72 9.22 8.05 2.15
N SER A 73 8.30 8.72 1.47
CA SER A 73 7.40 8.08 0.49
C SER A 73 6.47 9.11 -0.14
N MET A 74 6.38 9.01 -1.47
CA MET A 74 5.34 9.58 -2.34
C MET A 74 5.68 10.90 -3.06
N VAL A 75 6.71 10.83 -3.90
CA VAL A 75 6.57 11.33 -5.28
C VAL A 75 5.66 10.36 -6.05
N ALA A 76 4.40 10.73 -6.27
CA ALA A 76 3.58 10.28 -7.42
C ALA A 76 2.16 10.86 -7.32
N SER A 77 2.00 11.99 -8.01
CA SER A 77 0.94 12.24 -9.00
C SER A 77 -0.52 12.32 -8.53
N HIS A 78 -1.03 13.56 -8.51
CA HIS A 78 -2.27 13.88 -9.20
C HIS A 78 -2.23 15.34 -9.67
N ASP A 79 -1.62 15.58 -10.83
CA ASP A 79 -1.82 16.82 -11.57
C ASP A 79 -2.98 16.59 -12.54
N SER A 80 -4.16 17.10 -12.17
CA SER A 80 -5.31 17.17 -13.05
C SER A 80 -5.16 18.38 -13.95
N LYS A 81 -4.63 18.15 -15.15
CA LYS A 81 -4.55 19.16 -16.20
C LYS A 81 -5.95 19.52 -16.70
N LEU A 82 -6.41 20.71 -16.32
CA LEU A 82 -7.49 21.45 -16.97
C LEU A 82 -6.98 22.10 -18.27
N SER A 83 -7.76 21.90 -19.34
CA SER A 83 -8.14 22.87 -20.39
C SER A 83 -7.12 23.49 -21.37
N ALA A 84 -7.64 23.66 -22.61
CA ALA A 84 -7.39 24.72 -23.61
C ALA A 84 -6.05 24.77 -24.40
N ARG A 85 -6.20 24.46 -25.70
CA ARG A 85 -5.74 25.19 -26.91
C ARG A 85 -4.78 26.39 -26.72
N ALA A 86 -3.55 26.28 -27.25
CA ALA A 86 -2.92 27.18 -28.25
C ALA A 86 -1.39 26.93 -28.35
N GLU A 87 -0.91 26.62 -29.55
CA GLU A 87 0.46 26.95 -30.04
C GLU A 87 0.36 28.35 -30.70
N PRO A 88 1.43 29.14 -31.00
CA PRO A 88 2.85 28.75 -31.22
C PRO A 88 3.97 29.74 -30.76
N MET A 89 5.25 29.32 -30.83
CA MET A 89 6.54 30.08 -30.95
C MET A 89 6.79 31.21 -29.92
N GLU A 90 7.99 31.62 -29.50
CA GLU A 90 9.26 31.95 -30.17
C GLU A 90 10.36 32.06 -29.07
N ASP A 91 11.60 31.74 -29.44
CA ASP A 91 12.88 32.38 -29.10
C ASP A 91 13.52 32.43 -27.69
N GLU A 92 14.75 31.91 -27.69
CA GLU A 92 16.02 32.51 -27.20
C GLU A 92 16.34 32.62 -25.68
N GLU A 93 17.45 31.93 -25.35
CA GLU A 93 18.58 32.27 -24.47
C GLU A 93 18.49 32.49 -22.94
N MET A 94 19.34 31.67 -22.27
CA MET A 94 20.33 32.00 -21.22
C MET A 94 19.88 32.24 -19.77
N GLY A 95 20.37 31.38 -18.87
CA GLY A 95 20.27 31.54 -17.41
C GLY A 95 20.98 30.43 -16.63
N ASN A 96 22.30 30.57 -16.52
CA ASN A 96 23.24 29.86 -15.64
C ASN A 96 22.71 29.63 -14.20
N GLU A 97 22.82 28.42 -13.64
CA GLU A 97 23.64 28.14 -12.45
C GLU A 97 23.63 26.67 -11.97
N SER A 98 24.82 26.18 -11.68
CA SER A 98 25.16 24.81 -11.25
C SER A 98 24.68 24.47 -9.82
N PRO A 99 24.67 23.18 -9.44
CA PRO A 99 23.96 22.66 -8.27
C PRO A 99 24.73 22.88 -6.95
N PRO A 100 24.05 22.97 -5.79
CA PRO A 100 24.73 22.96 -4.50
C PRO A 100 25.28 21.56 -4.21
N LEU A 101 26.61 21.43 -4.31
CA LEU A 101 27.41 20.36 -3.72
C LEU A 101 27.29 20.41 -2.19
N ALA A 102 26.60 19.44 -1.59
CA ALA A 102 26.77 19.08 -0.19
C ALA A 102 27.41 17.69 -0.12
N LEU A 103 28.74 17.69 -0.13
CA LEU A 103 29.60 16.56 0.19
C LEU A 103 29.72 16.39 1.71
N MET A 104 30.17 15.19 2.09
CA MET A 104 30.55 14.66 3.42
C MET A 104 29.44 13.85 4.12
N ALA A 105 29.62 12.58 4.50
CA ALA A 105 30.84 11.83 4.80
C ALA A 105 30.74 10.33 4.43
N ILE A 106 31.89 9.74 4.10
CA ILE A 106 32.13 8.37 3.65
C ILE A 106 32.61 7.51 4.82
N LYS A 107 32.08 6.29 4.95
CA LYS A 107 32.74 5.03 5.40
C LYS A 107 31.67 3.92 5.46
N ASP A 108 31.82 2.72 4.92
CA ASP A 108 32.98 1.93 4.51
C ASP A 108 32.56 1.01 3.33
N GLY A 109 33.48 0.80 2.38
CA GLY A 109 33.57 -0.40 1.55
C GLY A 109 32.38 -0.76 0.66
N PHE A 110 32.17 -0.03 -0.43
CA PHE A 110 31.49 -0.61 -1.58
C PHE A 110 32.12 -0.10 -2.88
N ASP A 111 32.51 -1.05 -3.71
CA ASP A 111 33.23 -0.88 -4.96
C ASP A 111 32.50 0.12 -5.87
N SER A 112 33.18 1.20 -6.24
CA SER A 112 32.63 2.28 -7.05
C SER A 112 32.47 1.83 -8.50
N SER A 113 31.24 1.71 -9.02
CA SER A 113 30.95 2.14 -10.40
C SER A 113 29.47 2.21 -10.78
N LEU A 114 28.54 1.66 -9.99
CA LEU A 114 27.17 1.54 -10.47
C LEU A 114 26.38 2.83 -10.28
N SER A 115 25.86 3.34 -11.39
CA SER A 115 24.85 4.40 -11.41
C SER A 115 23.67 3.99 -10.52
N PRO A 116 22.99 4.95 -9.85
CA PRO A 116 21.75 4.67 -9.11
C PRO A 116 20.74 3.83 -9.90
N LYS A 117 20.70 4.00 -11.22
CA LYS A 117 19.86 3.20 -12.13
C LYS A 117 20.27 1.72 -12.16
N GLU A 118 21.56 1.43 -12.19
CA GLU A 118 22.09 0.07 -12.24
C GLU A 118 21.87 -0.66 -10.91
N PHE A 119 22.03 0.05 -9.79
CA PHE A 119 21.66 -0.49 -8.48
C PHE A 119 20.17 -0.87 -8.42
N LEU A 120 19.28 0.01 -8.90
CA LEU A 120 17.84 -0.28 -8.94
C LEU A 120 17.50 -1.45 -9.86
N LEU A 121 18.17 -1.57 -11.01
CA LEU A 121 18.00 -2.69 -11.94
C LEU A 121 18.47 -4.01 -11.31
N ALA A 122 19.63 -4.00 -10.66
CA ALA A 122 20.15 -5.16 -9.94
C ALA A 122 19.19 -5.58 -8.82
N LYS A 123 18.67 -4.62 -8.04
CA LYS A 123 17.71 -4.91 -6.98
C LYS A 123 16.39 -5.46 -7.53
N LEU A 124 15.92 -4.94 -8.66
CA LEU A 124 14.73 -5.46 -9.33
C LEU A 124 14.93 -6.90 -9.81
N ALA A 125 16.10 -7.23 -10.35
CA ALA A 125 16.44 -8.58 -10.76
C ALA A 125 16.47 -9.54 -9.56
N GLU A 126 17.09 -9.14 -8.45
CA GLU A 126 17.10 -9.90 -7.19
C GLU A 126 15.68 -10.17 -6.69
N LEU A 127 14.81 -9.16 -6.64
CA LEU A 127 13.43 -9.30 -6.21
C LEU A 127 12.63 -10.24 -7.12
N ARG A 128 12.83 -10.16 -8.44
CA ARG A 128 12.19 -11.08 -9.40
C ARG A 128 12.65 -12.52 -9.22
N ALA A 129 13.94 -12.75 -8.97
CA ALA A 129 14.49 -14.07 -8.69
C ALA A 129 13.94 -14.64 -7.38
N SER A 130 13.92 -13.84 -6.31
CA SER A 130 13.33 -14.23 -5.02
C SER A 130 11.85 -14.57 -5.14
N ARG A 131 11.08 -13.78 -5.92
CA ARG A 131 9.67 -14.09 -6.21
C ARG A 131 9.51 -15.41 -6.93
N LYS A 132 10.32 -15.68 -7.96
CA LYS A 132 10.28 -16.95 -8.70
C LYS A 132 10.54 -18.15 -7.78
N LYS A 133 11.58 -18.07 -6.94
CA LYS A 133 11.90 -19.12 -5.96
C LYS A 133 10.76 -19.37 -4.96
N TRP A 134 10.13 -18.31 -4.47
CA TRP A 134 9.02 -18.43 -3.52
C TRP A 134 7.80 -19.10 -4.16
N ILE A 135 7.49 -18.76 -5.41
CA ILE A 135 6.43 -19.42 -6.19
C ILE A 135 6.74 -20.91 -6.35
N GLU A 136 7.93 -21.26 -6.81
CA GLU A 136 8.34 -22.67 -6.99
C GLU A 136 8.27 -23.46 -5.69
N GLN A 137 8.69 -22.87 -4.57
CA GLN A 137 8.57 -23.49 -3.26
C GLN A 137 7.10 -23.75 -2.88
N LYS A 138 6.22 -22.75 -3.08
CA LYS A 138 4.81 -22.91 -2.74
C LYS A 138 4.09 -23.88 -3.65
N ASP A 139 4.46 -23.93 -4.92
CA ASP A 139 3.93 -24.92 -5.86
C ASP A 139 4.33 -26.36 -5.44
N GLU A 140 5.54 -26.56 -4.91
CA GLU A 140 5.94 -27.86 -4.36
C GLU A 140 5.15 -28.22 -3.09
N GLU A 141 4.94 -27.27 -2.18
CA GLU A 141 4.09 -27.48 -1.01
C GLU A 141 2.65 -27.85 -1.41
N ILE A 142 2.10 -27.19 -2.43
CA ILE A 142 0.77 -27.50 -2.98
C ILE A 142 0.75 -28.93 -3.53
N ARG A 143 1.71 -29.30 -4.38
CA ARG A 143 1.82 -30.66 -4.93
C ARG A 143 1.90 -31.74 -3.86
N ALA A 144 2.66 -31.49 -2.80
CA ALA A 144 2.78 -32.42 -1.69
C ALA A 144 1.43 -32.63 -0.98
N VAL A 145 0.70 -31.55 -0.72
CA VAL A 145 -0.64 -31.61 -0.11
C VAL A 145 -1.62 -32.34 -1.03
N GLU A 146 -1.64 -32.04 -2.33
CA GLU A 146 -2.48 -32.72 -3.32
C GLU A 146 -2.22 -34.23 -3.35
N LYS A 147 -0.93 -34.63 -3.32
CA LYS A 147 -0.54 -36.04 -3.26
C LYS A 147 -1.04 -36.73 -2.00
N THR A 148 -0.93 -36.07 -0.84
CA THR A 148 -1.46 -36.60 0.42
C THR A 148 -2.98 -36.74 0.37
N LEU A 149 -3.71 -35.74 -0.15
CA LEU A 149 -5.16 -35.81 -0.33
C LEU A 149 -5.56 -36.96 -1.26
N PHE A 150 -4.84 -37.14 -2.36
CA PHE A 150 -5.07 -38.25 -3.28
C PHE A 150 -4.91 -39.62 -2.60
N LEU A 151 -3.91 -39.78 -1.73
CA LEU A 151 -3.70 -41.03 -0.98
C LEU A 151 -4.76 -41.27 0.09
N ILE A 152 -5.28 -40.23 0.73
CA ILE A 152 -6.33 -40.33 1.76
C ILE A 152 -7.69 -40.68 1.13
N ASN A 153 -7.96 -40.17 -0.08
CA ASN A 153 -9.23 -40.36 -0.78
C ASN A 153 -9.31 -41.67 -1.59
N ARG A 154 -8.36 -42.59 -1.41
CA ARG A 154 -8.32 -43.92 -2.03
C ARG A 154 -8.67 -44.99 -1.01
#